data_AF-A0A7W9U5J3-F1
#
_entry.id   AF-A0A7W9U5J3-F1
#
_cell.length_a   1.000
_cell.length_b   1.000
_cell.length_c   1.000
_cell.angle_alpha   90.00
_cell.angle_beta   90.00
_cell.angle_gamma   90.00
#
_symmetry.space_group_name_H-M   'P 1'
#
loop_
_entity.id
_entity.type
_entity.pdbx_description
1 polymer ?
#
loop_
_entity_poly.entity_id
_entity_poly.type
_entity_poly.pdbx_seq_one_letter_code
_entity_poly.pdbx_strand_id
1 'polypeptide(L)'
;MPPAPAAPVVTPQSAAAPTASVPPAAAVPPSAPATHSRPAADRAPIPPATRKGGKGKWIAGGIALLLVVLYNVGSNDKPVIEENACESAFDLGTQAVTSGDLAAARTQALRASAECGDKERAKVNTLQRAIAAAEKTDNACQRNFRSIDGLLQDSRPGRARAGLNELTAACSNKPEAEALRTRLEATQEAIKGALADVRSALDARDQAQARAALAKLTGLNRDEPSLNQLKWEVDALDAAAAAAAQPAPPAEVFMPGAAPVQRAPSQEPTAQRAPSAPTASVTQDAGAAQRTSMATMFLRDAEQALLQRKFDAAKTYVESARRADPNNPQLDSMMQQIRDRERQMLQEETTIR
;
A
#
# COMPACT_ATOMS: atom_id res chain seq x y z
N MET A 1 57.94 -36.35 4.42
CA MET A 1 58.57 -36.88 3.19
C MET A 1 57.86 -38.17 2.82
N PRO A 2 57.67 -38.47 1.53
CA PRO A 2 56.37 -38.54 0.84
C PRO A 2 55.76 -39.97 0.82
N PRO A 3 54.54 -40.14 0.29
CA PRO A 3 54.45 -40.44 -1.15
C PRO A 3 53.40 -39.62 -1.90
N ALA A 4 53.78 -39.20 -3.11
CA ALA A 4 52.89 -38.89 -4.23
C ALA A 4 52.53 -40.21 -4.97
N PRO A 5 51.94 -40.18 -6.17
CA PRO A 5 50.62 -39.70 -6.59
C PRO A 5 49.77 -40.86 -7.14
N ALA A 6 48.46 -40.67 -7.33
CA ALA A 6 47.68 -41.55 -8.23
C ALA A 6 46.50 -40.81 -8.87
N ALA A 7 46.63 -40.57 -10.17
CA ALA A 7 45.56 -40.59 -11.17
C ALA A 7 46.03 -41.61 -12.24
N PRO A 8 45.20 -42.24 -13.12
CA PRO A 8 43.92 -41.75 -13.64
C PRO A 8 42.78 -42.80 -13.89
N VAL A 9 41.58 -42.27 -14.17
CA VAL A 9 40.54 -42.67 -15.16
C VAL A 9 40.22 -44.17 -15.37
N VAL A 10 38.95 -44.56 -15.14
CA VAL A 10 38.08 -45.31 -16.10
C VAL A 10 36.58 -45.02 -15.81
N THR A 11 35.89 -44.43 -16.78
CA THR A 11 34.43 -44.51 -16.99
C THR A 11 34.08 -45.82 -17.71
N PRO A 12 32.96 -46.50 -17.37
CA PRO A 12 31.76 -46.42 -18.23
C PRO A 12 30.48 -46.49 -17.34
N GLN A 13 29.22 -46.35 -17.75
CA GLN A 13 28.53 -46.49 -19.02
C GLN A 13 27.12 -45.87 -18.85
N SER A 14 26.58 -45.37 -19.96
CA SER A 14 25.20 -44.97 -20.22
C SER A 14 24.10 -45.71 -19.44
N ALA A 15 23.17 -44.94 -18.86
CA ALA A 15 21.80 -45.36 -18.61
C ALA A 15 20.84 -44.39 -19.30
N ALA A 16 20.07 -44.96 -20.23
CA ALA A 16 19.15 -44.29 -21.13
C ALA A 16 17.95 -43.66 -20.41
N ALA A 17 17.42 -42.61 -21.04
CA ALA A 17 16.18 -41.93 -20.70
C ALA A 17 14.95 -42.82 -20.86
N PRO A 18 13.91 -42.67 -20.02
CA PRO A 18 12.55 -43.02 -20.37
C PRO A 18 11.83 -41.84 -21.06
N THR A 19 11.30 -42.17 -22.23
CA THR A 19 10.47 -41.42 -23.17
C THR A 19 9.23 -40.76 -22.58
N ALA A 20 8.95 -39.56 -23.10
CA ALA A 20 7.73 -38.78 -22.93
C ALA A 20 6.46 -39.55 -23.34
N SER A 21 5.41 -39.43 -22.53
CA SER A 21 4.04 -39.79 -22.91
C SER A 21 3.29 -38.54 -23.37
N VAL A 22 2.83 -38.61 -24.62
CA VAL A 22 1.99 -37.64 -25.32
C VAL A 22 0.52 -37.89 -24.97
N PRO A 23 -0.28 -36.88 -24.58
CA PRO A 23 -1.73 -36.95 -24.69
C PRO A 23 -2.22 -36.47 -26.08
N PRO A 24 -3.29 -37.07 -26.63
CA PRO A 24 -3.67 -36.97 -28.04
C PRO A 24 -4.42 -35.67 -28.41
N ALA A 25 -4.26 -35.30 -29.68
CA ALA A 25 -4.97 -34.25 -30.38
C ALA A 25 -6.47 -34.58 -30.57
N ALA A 26 -7.33 -33.58 -30.38
CA ALA A 26 -8.72 -33.62 -30.82
C ALA A 26 -9.17 -32.28 -31.41
N ALA A 27 -9.54 -32.36 -32.70
CA ALA A 27 -10.59 -31.64 -33.42
C ALA A 27 -10.52 -30.11 -33.58
N VAL A 28 -10.16 -29.73 -34.81
CA VAL A 28 -10.44 -28.44 -35.47
C VAL A 28 -11.91 -28.41 -35.93
N PRO A 29 -12.64 -27.28 -35.75
CA PRO A 29 -13.80 -26.97 -36.59
C PRO A 29 -13.48 -25.88 -37.66
N PRO A 30 -14.22 -25.87 -38.79
CA PRO A 30 -13.82 -25.25 -40.06
C PRO A 30 -14.17 -23.76 -40.20
N SER A 31 -13.44 -23.13 -41.12
CA SER A 31 -13.52 -21.75 -41.61
C SER A 31 -14.88 -21.31 -42.17
N ALA A 32 -15.19 -20.02 -42.03
CA ALA A 32 -16.08 -19.25 -42.90
C ALA A 32 -15.69 -17.75 -42.86
N PRO A 33 -16.11 -16.88 -43.80
CA PRO A 33 -15.26 -16.39 -44.88
C PRO A 33 -14.91 -14.89 -44.79
N ALA A 34 -13.92 -14.50 -45.60
CA ALA A 34 -13.40 -13.15 -45.76
C ALA A 34 -14.34 -12.20 -46.53
N THR A 35 -14.51 -10.99 -46.02
CA THR A 35 -14.74 -9.72 -46.75
C THR A 35 -14.35 -8.58 -45.79
N HIS A 36 -13.80 -7.41 -46.13
CA HIS A 36 -13.32 -6.74 -47.34
C HIS A 36 -12.49 -5.51 -46.86
N SER A 37 -11.55 -5.08 -47.72
CA SER A 37 -11.10 -3.68 -47.89
C SER A 37 -10.11 -3.00 -46.93
N ARG A 38 -8.91 -2.77 -47.49
CA ARG A 38 -7.91 -1.75 -47.13
C ARG A 38 -8.44 -0.34 -47.50
N PRO A 39 -8.00 0.74 -46.80
CA PRO A 39 -6.95 1.64 -47.30
C PRO A 39 -5.95 2.00 -46.17
N ALA A 40 -4.63 2.06 -46.35
CA ALA A 40 -3.82 3.14 -46.93
C ALA A 40 -4.08 4.54 -46.32
N ALA A 41 -3.00 5.18 -45.81
CA ALA A 41 -2.89 6.46 -45.09
C ALA A 41 -3.33 6.37 -43.61
N ASP A 42 -2.65 6.93 -42.60
CA ASP A 42 -1.86 8.15 -42.61
C ASP A 42 -0.73 8.12 -41.56
N ARG A 43 0.34 8.84 -41.89
CA ARG A 43 1.55 9.03 -41.10
C ARG A 43 1.24 10.11 -40.06
N ALA A 44 1.09 9.73 -38.79
CA ALA A 44 0.89 10.72 -37.72
C ALA A 44 2.19 11.54 -37.50
N PRO A 45 2.07 12.87 -37.31
CA PRO A 45 3.16 13.82 -37.47
C PRO A 45 4.13 13.87 -36.28
N ILE A 46 5.39 14.15 -36.62
CA ILE A 46 6.47 14.52 -35.70
C ILE A 46 6.07 15.84 -35.01
N PRO A 47 6.03 15.95 -33.68
CA PRO A 47 5.81 17.24 -33.02
C PRO A 47 7.03 18.16 -33.25
N PRO A 48 6.82 19.45 -33.54
CA PRO A 48 7.92 20.38 -33.80
C PRO A 48 8.74 20.63 -32.53
N ALA A 49 10.07 20.65 -32.72
CA ALA A 49 11.02 21.05 -31.70
C ALA A 49 10.81 22.50 -31.29
N THR A 50 10.28 22.73 -30.08
CA THR A 50 10.33 24.04 -29.44
C THR A 50 11.67 24.21 -28.73
N ARG A 51 12.58 24.94 -29.38
CA ARG A 51 13.65 25.64 -28.66
C ARG A 51 13.02 26.82 -27.92
N LYS A 52 13.29 26.96 -26.60
CA LYS A 52 13.73 28.20 -25.91
C LYS A 52 13.43 28.14 -24.39
N GLY A 53 14.50 28.16 -23.59
CA GLY A 53 14.52 28.72 -22.23
C GLY A 53 14.07 27.82 -21.08
N GLY A 54 15.03 27.34 -20.27
CA GLY A 54 14.74 26.74 -18.96
C GLY A 54 15.86 25.82 -18.49
N LYS A 55 16.81 26.35 -17.72
CA LYS A 55 17.88 25.57 -17.10
C LYS A 55 17.29 24.69 -16.01
N GLY A 56 17.28 23.37 -16.20
CA GLY A 56 17.00 22.42 -15.12
C GLY A 56 16.31 21.14 -15.57
N LYS A 57 16.98 20.01 -15.35
CA LYS A 57 16.43 18.63 -15.39
C LYS A 57 16.14 18.03 -16.77
N TRP A 58 17.19 17.75 -17.54
CA TRP A 58 17.18 16.79 -18.65
C TRP A 58 18.24 15.70 -18.45
N ILE A 59 18.02 14.79 -17.50
CA ILE A 59 18.84 13.55 -17.39
C ILE A 59 18.00 12.28 -17.60
N ALA A 60 16.66 12.36 -17.54
CA ALA A 60 15.80 11.21 -17.82
C ALA A 60 15.54 10.97 -19.33
N GLY A 61 15.60 12.02 -20.16
CA GLY A 61 15.40 11.90 -21.63
C GLY A 61 16.64 11.45 -22.40
N GLY A 62 17.83 11.56 -21.80
CA GLY A 62 19.10 11.24 -22.48
C GLY A 62 19.29 9.75 -22.74
N ILE A 63 18.78 8.86 -21.88
CA ILE A 63 18.97 7.41 -22.00
C ILE A 63 18.06 6.83 -23.10
N ALA A 64 16.80 7.25 -23.14
CA ALA A 64 15.89 6.87 -24.23
C ALA A 64 16.34 7.45 -25.57
N LEU A 65 16.81 8.71 -25.60
CA LEU A 65 17.35 9.31 -26.82
C LEU A 65 18.65 8.63 -27.27
N LEU A 66 19.53 8.23 -26.35
CA LEU A 66 20.74 7.49 -26.70
C LEU A 66 20.40 6.09 -27.23
N LEU A 67 19.46 5.37 -26.62
CA LEU A 67 18.99 4.07 -27.13
C LEU A 67 18.30 4.18 -28.50
N VAL A 68 17.49 5.23 -28.72
CA VAL A 68 16.83 5.50 -30.01
C VAL A 68 17.84 5.94 -31.08
N VAL A 69 18.88 6.70 -30.70
CA VAL A 69 19.99 7.06 -31.60
C VAL A 69 20.81 5.84 -31.97
N LEU A 70 21.09 4.94 -31.02
CA LEU A 70 21.78 3.67 -31.31
C LEU A 70 20.97 2.78 -32.26
N TYR A 71 19.65 2.70 -32.07
CA TYR A 71 18.74 1.94 -32.94
C TYR A 71 18.65 2.50 -34.38
N ASN A 72 18.64 3.83 -34.55
CA ASN A 72 18.59 4.45 -35.88
C ASN A 72 19.95 4.45 -36.62
N VAL A 73 21.07 4.40 -35.89
CA VAL A 73 22.41 4.29 -36.47
C VAL A 73 22.71 2.85 -36.94
N GLY A 74 22.14 1.82 -36.30
CA GLY A 74 22.31 0.41 -36.73
C GLY A 74 21.43 -0.03 -37.91
N SER A 75 20.51 0.82 -38.39
CA SER A 75 19.50 0.41 -39.39
C SER A 75 19.78 0.88 -40.83
N ASN A 76 20.93 1.52 -41.11
CA ASN A 76 21.18 2.19 -42.40
C ASN A 76 22.37 1.69 -43.24
N ASP A 77 23.05 0.61 -42.88
CA ASP A 77 24.16 0.11 -43.69
C ASP A 77 23.89 -1.30 -44.28
N LYS A 78 24.16 -1.41 -45.59
CA LYS A 78 23.98 -2.62 -46.42
C LYS A 78 25.06 -3.66 -46.07
N PRO A 79 24.81 -4.97 -46.26
CA PRO A 79 25.66 -6.02 -45.71
C PRO A 79 26.96 -6.14 -46.51
N VAL A 80 28.09 -5.78 -45.88
CA VAL A 80 29.43 -6.16 -46.32
C VAL A 80 29.87 -7.32 -45.43
N ILE A 81 29.95 -8.49 -46.06
CA ILE A 81 30.21 -9.79 -45.43
C ILE A 81 31.72 -9.90 -45.17
N GLU A 82 32.22 -9.23 -44.14
CA GLU A 82 33.50 -9.51 -43.46
C GLU A 82 33.65 -8.69 -42.13
N GLU A 83 32.77 -7.72 -41.86
CA GLU A 83 32.75 -6.83 -40.68
C GLU A 83 31.91 -7.36 -39.48
N ASN A 84 31.61 -8.65 -39.48
CA ASN A 84 30.43 -9.23 -38.81
C ASN A 84 30.56 -9.36 -37.28
N ALA A 85 31.79 -9.43 -36.75
CA ALA A 85 32.02 -9.75 -35.33
C ALA A 85 31.84 -8.51 -34.43
N CYS A 86 32.44 -7.39 -34.81
CA CYS A 86 32.30 -6.11 -34.10
C CYS A 86 30.84 -5.62 -34.07
N GLU A 87 30.14 -5.68 -35.22
CA GLU A 87 28.75 -5.21 -35.31
C GLU A 87 27.78 -6.13 -34.56
N SER A 88 27.96 -7.45 -34.66
CA SER A 88 27.16 -8.40 -33.89
C SER A 88 27.38 -8.27 -32.38
N ALA A 89 28.62 -8.06 -31.92
CA ALA A 89 28.92 -7.82 -30.51
C ALA A 89 28.28 -6.51 -30.01
N PHE A 90 28.26 -5.47 -30.86
CA PHE A 90 27.60 -4.22 -30.56
C PHE A 90 26.07 -4.35 -30.45
N ASP A 91 25.44 -5.05 -31.38
CA ASP A 91 24.00 -5.28 -31.40
C ASP A 91 23.55 -6.13 -30.21
N LEU A 92 24.28 -7.22 -29.93
CA LEU A 92 24.04 -8.05 -28.74
C LEU A 92 24.25 -7.26 -27.45
N GLY A 93 25.25 -6.38 -27.41
CA GLY A 93 25.47 -5.48 -26.27
C GLY A 93 24.33 -4.49 -26.08
N THR A 94 23.83 -3.89 -27.17
CA THR A 94 22.70 -2.95 -27.12
C THR A 94 21.40 -3.66 -26.73
N GLN A 95 21.17 -4.85 -27.27
CA GLN A 95 20.05 -5.72 -26.90
C GLN A 95 20.12 -6.14 -25.42
N ALA A 96 21.31 -6.40 -24.90
CA ALA A 96 21.50 -6.70 -23.48
C ALA A 96 21.19 -5.48 -22.59
N VAL A 97 21.57 -4.26 -23.00
CA VAL A 97 21.18 -3.03 -22.29
C VAL A 97 19.66 -2.83 -22.29
N THR A 98 18.98 -3.07 -23.40
CA THR A 98 17.52 -2.87 -23.50
C THR A 98 16.72 -3.95 -22.77
N SER A 99 17.20 -5.19 -22.76
CA SER A 99 16.62 -6.29 -21.97
C SER A 99 16.96 -6.19 -20.47
N GLY A 100 17.89 -5.32 -20.08
CA GLY A 100 18.30 -5.12 -18.69
C GLY A 100 19.36 -6.11 -18.21
N ASP A 101 19.91 -6.95 -19.08
CA ASP A 101 21.04 -7.83 -18.77
C ASP A 101 22.37 -7.07 -18.86
N LEU A 102 22.67 -6.33 -17.80
CA LEU A 102 23.89 -5.51 -17.72
C LEU A 102 25.17 -6.35 -17.68
N ALA A 103 25.09 -7.62 -17.25
CA ALA A 103 26.24 -8.53 -17.23
C ALA A 103 26.60 -8.99 -18.64
N ALA A 104 25.60 -9.41 -19.43
CA ALA A 104 25.79 -9.70 -20.84
C ALA A 104 26.24 -8.45 -21.61
N ALA A 105 25.66 -7.29 -21.33
CA ALA A 105 26.04 -6.03 -21.98
C ALA A 105 27.51 -5.66 -21.77
N ARG A 106 28.03 -5.81 -20.54
CA ARG A 106 29.47 -5.59 -20.25
C ARG A 106 30.35 -6.57 -21.00
N THR A 107 29.98 -7.85 -21.01
CA THR A 107 30.74 -8.89 -21.69
C THR A 107 30.83 -8.61 -23.19
N GLN A 108 29.71 -8.20 -23.80
CA GLN A 108 29.66 -7.84 -25.21
C GLN A 108 30.37 -6.51 -25.53
N ALA A 109 30.31 -5.52 -24.64
CA ALA A 109 31.07 -4.28 -24.79
C ALA A 109 32.58 -4.51 -24.73
N LEU A 110 33.05 -5.46 -23.91
CA LEU A 110 34.46 -5.86 -23.86
C LEU A 110 34.88 -6.58 -25.15
N ARG A 111 34.05 -7.49 -25.68
CA ARG A 111 34.29 -8.13 -26.99
C ARG A 111 34.32 -7.12 -28.12
N ALA A 112 33.34 -6.24 -28.19
CA ALA A 112 33.32 -5.14 -29.16
C ALA A 112 34.59 -4.27 -29.03
N SER A 113 35.05 -3.97 -27.82
CA SER A 113 36.30 -3.20 -27.65
C SER A 113 37.57 -3.92 -28.13
N ALA A 114 37.55 -5.26 -28.19
CA ALA A 114 38.68 -6.07 -28.64
C ALA A 114 38.63 -6.36 -30.15
N GLU A 115 37.43 -6.44 -30.73
CA GLU A 115 37.21 -6.82 -32.13
C GLU A 115 36.99 -5.60 -33.06
N CYS A 116 36.53 -4.47 -32.51
CA CYS A 116 36.31 -3.25 -33.28
C CYS A 116 37.60 -2.44 -33.46
N GLY A 117 37.78 -1.87 -34.66
CA GLY A 117 38.91 -0.99 -34.98
C GLY A 117 38.75 0.43 -34.43
N ASP A 118 39.73 1.28 -34.71
CA ASP A 118 39.73 2.68 -34.25
C ASP A 118 38.55 3.51 -34.79
N LYS A 119 37.98 3.12 -35.94
CA LYS A 119 36.84 3.81 -36.57
C LYS A 119 35.54 3.62 -35.78
N GLU A 120 35.34 2.46 -35.16
CA GLU A 120 34.13 2.10 -34.41
C GLU A 120 34.29 2.35 -32.90
N ARG A 121 35.46 2.80 -32.45
CA ARG A 121 35.77 3.12 -31.06
C ARG A 121 34.78 4.13 -30.43
N ALA A 122 34.27 5.06 -31.22
CA ALA A 122 33.23 5.99 -30.80
C ALA A 122 31.89 5.29 -30.49
N LYS A 123 31.53 4.23 -31.24
CA LYS A 123 30.36 3.39 -30.99
C LYS A 123 30.54 2.62 -29.69
N VAL A 124 31.68 1.95 -29.49
CA VAL A 124 32.00 1.21 -28.26
C VAL A 124 31.96 2.12 -27.03
N ASN A 125 32.55 3.32 -27.10
CA ASN A 125 32.49 4.32 -26.01
C ASN A 125 31.05 4.78 -25.72
N THR A 126 30.17 4.76 -26.71
CA THR A 126 28.76 5.12 -26.52
C THR A 126 28.00 3.98 -25.85
N LEU A 127 28.26 2.72 -26.22
CA LEU A 127 27.71 1.55 -25.54
C LEU A 127 28.16 1.49 -24.08
N GLN A 128 29.45 1.73 -23.80
CA GLN A 128 29.96 1.78 -22.42
C GLN A 128 29.28 2.88 -21.57
N ARG A 129 29.04 4.07 -22.15
CA ARG A 129 28.28 5.13 -21.49
C ARG A 129 26.82 4.74 -21.26
N ALA A 130 26.21 4.03 -22.20
CA ALA A 130 24.83 3.52 -22.07
C ALA A 130 24.74 2.51 -20.92
N ILE A 131 25.69 1.56 -20.84
CA ILE A 131 25.79 0.58 -19.76
C ILE A 131 25.93 1.27 -18.41
N ALA A 132 26.88 2.22 -18.27
CA ALA A 132 27.08 2.95 -17.02
C ALA A 132 25.83 3.76 -16.60
N ALA A 133 25.12 4.35 -17.55
CA ALA A 133 23.87 5.07 -17.28
C ALA A 133 22.73 4.12 -16.85
N ALA A 134 22.63 2.95 -17.49
CA ALA A 134 21.66 1.92 -17.14
C ALA A 134 21.93 1.35 -15.75
N GLU A 135 23.18 1.07 -15.40
CA GLU A 135 23.60 0.64 -14.06
C GLU A 135 23.26 1.67 -12.98
N LYS A 136 23.49 2.96 -13.25
CA LYS A 136 23.13 4.02 -12.32
C LYS A 136 21.62 4.05 -12.06
N THR A 137 20.84 3.84 -13.10
CA THR A 137 19.37 3.78 -13.03
C THR A 137 18.92 2.54 -12.27
N ASP A 138 19.48 1.37 -12.55
CA ASP A 138 19.17 0.12 -11.85
C ASP A 138 19.46 0.22 -10.35
N ASN A 139 20.65 0.74 -9.98
CA ASN A 139 21.01 1.01 -8.59
C ASN A 139 20.04 1.99 -7.90
N ALA A 140 19.52 2.98 -8.63
CA ALA A 140 18.51 3.89 -8.10
C ALA A 140 17.17 3.18 -7.89
N CYS A 141 16.71 2.37 -8.85
CA CYS A 141 15.51 1.56 -8.70
C CYS A 141 15.63 0.60 -7.51
N GLN A 142 16.75 -0.12 -7.37
CA GLN A 142 16.99 -1.04 -6.25
C GLN A 142 16.98 -0.35 -4.89
N ARG A 143 17.50 0.88 -4.79
CA ARG A 143 17.41 1.66 -3.54
C ARG A 143 15.97 2.01 -3.21
N ASN A 144 15.19 2.42 -4.21
CA ASN A 144 13.77 2.72 -4.02
C ASN A 144 12.99 1.47 -3.61
N PHE A 145 13.22 0.32 -4.26
CA PHE A 145 12.58 -0.94 -3.88
C PHE A 145 12.90 -1.35 -2.46
N ARG A 146 14.17 -1.26 -2.04
CA ARG A 146 14.57 -1.52 -0.65
C ARG A 146 13.89 -0.56 0.33
N SER A 147 13.75 0.71 -0.03
CA SER A 147 13.04 1.69 0.80
C SER A 147 11.54 1.35 0.93
N ILE A 148 10.90 0.93 -0.15
CA ILE A 148 9.48 0.54 -0.17
C ILE A 148 9.26 -0.75 0.63
N ASP A 149 10.16 -1.72 0.49
CA ASP A 149 10.11 -2.96 1.26
C ASP A 149 10.32 -2.69 2.76
N GLY A 150 11.22 -1.76 3.12
CA GLY A 150 11.35 -1.28 4.49
C GLY A 150 10.04 -0.72 5.05
N LEU A 151 9.31 0.08 4.27
CA LEU A 151 7.99 0.59 4.68
C LEU A 151 6.96 -0.52 4.87
N LEU A 152 7.00 -1.58 4.06
CA LEU A 152 6.16 -2.77 4.26
C LEU A 152 6.52 -3.51 5.54
N GLN A 153 7.81 -3.68 5.82
CA GLN A 153 8.29 -4.32 7.05
C GLN A 153 7.95 -3.51 8.30
N ASP A 154 7.94 -2.18 8.20
CA ASP A 154 7.53 -1.26 9.26
C ASP A 154 6.00 -1.18 9.46
N SER A 155 5.23 -2.06 8.79
CA SER A 155 3.77 -2.09 8.84
C SER A 155 3.13 -0.80 8.33
N ARG A 156 3.72 -0.16 7.32
CA ARG A 156 3.22 1.09 6.69
C ARG A 156 2.84 0.86 5.22
N PRO A 157 1.86 -0.02 4.93
CA PRO A 157 1.47 -0.40 3.57
C PRO A 157 0.96 0.79 2.74
N GLY A 158 0.33 1.79 3.37
CA GLY A 158 -0.12 3.01 2.69
C GLY A 158 1.04 3.82 2.09
N ARG A 159 2.13 3.97 2.85
CA ARG A 159 3.34 4.68 2.38
C ARG A 159 4.08 3.87 1.32
N ALA A 160 4.18 2.56 1.50
CA ALA A 160 4.79 1.68 0.51
C ALA A 160 4.05 1.76 -0.84
N ARG A 161 2.71 1.78 -0.82
CA ARG A 161 1.90 1.95 -2.03
C ARG A 161 2.11 3.31 -2.70
N ALA A 162 2.17 4.39 -1.92
CA ALA A 162 2.50 5.71 -2.46
C ALA A 162 3.88 5.73 -3.14
N GLY A 163 4.89 5.11 -2.50
CA GLY A 163 6.23 4.97 -3.07
C GLY A 163 6.27 4.17 -4.37
N LEU A 164 5.48 3.10 -4.49
CA LEU A 164 5.38 2.35 -5.76
C LEU A 164 4.73 3.17 -6.88
N ASN A 165 3.74 4.00 -6.56
CA ASN A 165 3.06 4.84 -7.54
C ASN A 165 3.95 5.98 -8.04
N GLU A 166 4.95 6.40 -7.27
CA GLU A 166 5.91 7.44 -7.64
C GLU A 166 7.11 6.89 -8.45
N LEU A 167 7.21 5.56 -8.61
CA LEU A 167 8.26 4.96 -9.43
C LEU A 167 8.17 5.41 -10.89
N THR A 168 9.31 5.76 -11.45
CA THR A 168 9.43 6.05 -12.89
C THR A 168 9.13 4.82 -13.73
N ALA A 169 8.72 5.01 -15.00
CA ALA A 169 8.45 3.93 -15.95
C ALA A 169 9.60 2.92 -16.09
N ALA A 170 10.85 3.38 -15.96
CA ALA A 170 12.05 2.54 -16.02
C ALA A 170 12.17 1.56 -14.83
N CYS A 171 11.61 1.93 -13.67
CA CYS A 171 11.58 1.07 -12.49
C CYS A 171 10.23 0.34 -12.35
N SER A 172 9.12 0.92 -12.78
CA SER A 172 7.77 0.39 -12.53
C SER A 172 7.48 -0.93 -13.24
N ASN A 173 8.15 -1.17 -14.37
CA ASN A 173 7.99 -2.35 -15.22
C ASN A 173 8.98 -3.48 -14.90
N LYS A 174 9.79 -3.29 -13.85
CA LYS A 174 10.71 -4.31 -13.35
C LYS A 174 9.93 -5.39 -12.58
N PRO A 175 10.36 -6.65 -12.62
CA PRO A 175 9.69 -7.75 -11.91
C PRO A 175 9.66 -7.52 -10.39
N GLU A 176 10.65 -6.83 -9.83
CA GLU A 176 10.68 -6.47 -8.40
C GLU A 176 9.53 -5.52 -8.02
N ALA A 177 9.16 -4.60 -8.92
CA ALA A 177 8.04 -3.70 -8.70
C ALA A 177 6.70 -4.47 -8.73
N GLU A 178 6.58 -5.47 -9.60
CA GLU A 178 5.41 -6.36 -9.66
C GLU A 178 5.30 -7.21 -8.39
N ALA A 179 6.39 -7.84 -7.95
CA ALA A 179 6.43 -8.60 -6.71
C ALA A 179 6.01 -7.76 -5.49
N LEU A 180 6.45 -6.50 -5.41
CA LEU A 180 6.04 -5.57 -4.35
C LEU A 180 4.54 -5.22 -4.42
N ARG A 181 3.97 -5.08 -5.61
CA ARG A 181 2.51 -4.85 -5.78
C ARG A 181 1.71 -6.05 -5.29
N THR A 182 2.08 -7.26 -5.71
CA THR A 182 1.44 -8.50 -5.24
C THR A 182 1.52 -8.63 -3.72
N ARG A 183 2.69 -8.32 -3.13
CA ARG A 183 2.87 -8.34 -1.67
C ARG A 183 1.97 -7.32 -0.96
N LEU A 184 1.81 -6.13 -1.52
CA LEU A 184 0.91 -5.10 -0.99
C LEU A 184 -0.56 -5.51 -1.06
N GLU A 185 -0.98 -6.17 -2.12
CA GLU A 185 -2.35 -6.68 -2.27
C GLU A 185 -2.65 -7.76 -1.24
N ALA A 186 -1.74 -8.72 -1.05
CA ALA A 186 -1.84 -9.72 0.00
C ALA A 186 -1.88 -9.09 1.40
N THR A 187 -1.05 -8.06 1.63
CA THR A 187 -1.04 -7.32 2.91
C THR A 187 -2.36 -6.59 3.14
N GLN A 188 -2.94 -5.96 2.11
CA GLN A 188 -4.24 -5.30 2.21
C GLN A 188 -5.36 -6.28 2.56
N GLU A 189 -5.34 -7.47 1.98
CA GLU A 189 -6.34 -8.49 2.30
C GLU A 189 -6.16 -9.01 3.73
N ALA A 190 -4.92 -9.22 4.17
CA ALA A 190 -4.63 -9.57 5.56
C ALA A 190 -5.11 -8.50 6.56
N ILE A 191 -5.01 -7.21 6.21
CA ILE A 191 -5.50 -6.10 7.04
C ILE A 191 -7.03 -6.12 7.14
N LYS A 192 -7.74 -6.31 6.02
CA LYS A 192 -9.20 -6.44 6.04
C LYS A 192 -9.65 -7.62 6.89
N GLY A 193 -8.98 -8.77 6.74
CA GLY A 193 -9.22 -9.95 7.57
C GLY A 193 -9.00 -9.66 9.05
N ALA A 194 -7.88 -9.03 9.42
CA ALA A 194 -7.60 -8.66 10.81
C ALA A 194 -8.62 -7.66 11.38
N LEU A 195 -9.11 -6.71 10.57
CA LEU A 195 -10.19 -5.80 10.98
C LEU A 195 -11.51 -6.55 11.25
N ALA A 196 -11.85 -7.54 10.42
CA ALA A 196 -13.00 -8.40 10.65
C ALA A 196 -12.82 -9.24 11.92
N ASP A 197 -11.63 -9.79 12.14
CA ASP A 197 -11.28 -10.56 13.34
C ASP A 197 -11.48 -9.71 14.62
N VAL A 198 -11.01 -8.45 14.62
CA VAL A 198 -11.18 -7.53 15.77
C VAL A 198 -12.66 -7.27 16.04
N ARG A 199 -13.44 -6.95 15.01
CA ARG A 199 -14.88 -6.66 15.15
C ARG A 199 -15.64 -7.88 15.66
N SER A 200 -15.37 -9.06 15.09
CA SER A 200 -15.99 -10.31 15.54
C SER A 200 -15.67 -10.64 16.99
N ALA A 201 -14.45 -10.36 17.45
CA ALA A 201 -14.06 -10.60 18.83
C ALA A 201 -14.72 -9.59 19.79
N LEU A 202 -14.86 -8.33 19.40
CA LEU A 202 -15.60 -7.31 20.15
C LEU A 202 -17.08 -7.68 20.27
N ASP A 203 -17.71 -8.14 19.18
CA ASP A 203 -19.11 -8.59 19.17
C ASP A 203 -19.33 -9.82 20.05
N ALA A 204 -18.39 -10.77 20.02
CA ALA A 204 -18.40 -11.96 20.88
C ALA A 204 -18.05 -11.65 22.35
N ARG A 205 -17.65 -10.41 22.66
CA ARG A 205 -17.11 -10.00 23.98
C ARG A 205 -15.91 -10.85 24.43
N ASP A 206 -15.14 -11.38 23.48
CA ASP A 206 -13.93 -12.18 23.77
C ASP A 206 -12.72 -11.26 23.93
N GLN A 207 -12.33 -11.05 25.19
CA GLN A 207 -11.22 -10.20 25.59
C GLN A 207 -9.88 -10.65 25.01
N ALA A 208 -9.59 -11.96 25.07
CA ALA A 208 -8.31 -12.50 24.67
C ALA A 208 -8.16 -12.43 23.15
N GLN A 209 -9.23 -12.78 22.43
CA GLN A 209 -9.24 -12.74 20.97
C GLN A 209 -9.20 -11.30 20.45
N ALA A 210 -9.90 -10.35 21.09
CA ALA A 210 -9.89 -8.96 20.68
C ALA A 210 -8.49 -8.33 20.80
N ARG A 211 -7.78 -8.60 21.90
CA ARG A 211 -6.38 -8.18 22.08
C ARG A 211 -5.44 -8.81 21.06
N ALA A 212 -5.57 -10.11 20.80
CA ALA A 212 -4.74 -10.81 19.82
C ALA A 212 -4.98 -10.30 18.40
N ALA A 213 -6.24 -10.09 18.01
CA ALA A 213 -6.61 -9.54 16.71
C ALA A 213 -6.12 -8.09 16.53
N LEU A 214 -6.20 -7.28 17.59
CA LEU A 214 -5.70 -5.91 17.58
C LEU A 214 -4.17 -5.87 17.44
N ALA A 215 -3.45 -6.74 18.16
CA ALA A 215 -2.00 -6.87 18.03
C ALA A 215 -1.61 -7.27 16.59
N LYS A 216 -2.31 -8.25 16.00
CA LYS A 216 -2.15 -8.65 14.59
C LYS A 216 -2.39 -7.48 13.64
N LEU A 217 -3.46 -6.72 13.83
CA LEU A 217 -3.76 -5.52 13.03
C LEU A 217 -2.64 -4.48 13.13
N THR A 218 -2.16 -4.17 14.35
CA THR A 218 -1.05 -3.21 14.53
C THR A 218 0.26 -3.68 13.89
N GLY A 219 0.51 -4.99 13.84
CA GLY A 219 1.66 -5.58 13.15
C GLY A 219 1.54 -5.57 11.63
N LEU A 220 0.33 -5.46 11.07
CA LEU A 220 0.08 -5.39 9.64
C LEU A 220 -0.04 -3.95 9.12
N ASN A 221 -0.70 -3.07 9.89
CA ASN A 221 -0.89 -1.67 9.55
C ASN A 221 -0.82 -0.77 10.79
N ARG A 222 0.33 -0.14 11.00
CA ARG A 222 0.54 0.84 12.07
C ARG A 222 -0.19 2.16 11.83
N ASP A 223 -0.45 2.49 10.57
CA ASP A 223 -1.05 3.76 10.15
C ASP A 223 -2.57 3.63 9.93
N GLU A 224 -3.19 2.55 10.44
CA GLU A 224 -4.63 2.33 10.33
C GLU A 224 -5.40 3.41 11.12
N PRO A 225 -6.27 4.21 10.46
CA PRO A 225 -6.92 5.36 11.10
C PRO A 225 -7.85 4.97 12.25
N SER A 226 -8.42 3.76 12.19
CA SER A 226 -9.32 3.23 13.21
C SER A 226 -8.61 2.64 14.43
N LEU A 227 -7.27 2.54 14.45
CA LEU A 227 -6.54 1.85 15.52
C LEU A 227 -6.77 2.44 16.90
N ASN A 228 -6.83 3.76 17.03
CA ASN A 228 -7.02 4.40 18.33
C ASN A 228 -8.42 4.12 18.89
N GLN A 229 -9.42 4.12 18.02
CA GLN A 229 -10.79 3.75 18.40
C GLN A 229 -10.86 2.28 18.81
N LEU A 230 -10.32 1.37 17.99
CA LEU A 230 -10.34 -0.07 18.30
C LEU A 230 -9.59 -0.40 19.60
N LYS A 231 -8.47 0.29 19.88
CA LYS A 231 -7.77 0.16 21.17
C LYS A 231 -8.68 0.52 22.34
N TRP A 232 -9.36 1.67 22.26
CA TRP A 232 -10.29 2.10 23.31
C TRP A 232 -11.46 1.11 23.50
N GLU A 233 -11.99 0.54 22.42
CA GLU A 233 -13.07 -0.46 22.50
C GLU A 233 -12.61 -1.76 23.18
N VAL A 234 -11.37 -2.21 22.89
CA VAL A 234 -10.76 -3.35 23.57
C VAL A 234 -10.46 -3.05 25.04
N ASP A 235 -9.95 -1.86 25.37
CA ASP A 235 -9.71 -1.45 26.75
C ASP A 235 -11.03 -1.35 27.56
N ALA A 236 -12.11 -0.88 26.92
CA ALA A 236 -13.44 -0.86 27.53
C ALA A 236 -13.99 -2.27 27.78
N LEU A 237 -13.75 -3.20 26.85
CA LEU A 237 -14.08 -4.62 27.04
C LEU A 237 -13.30 -5.22 28.20
N ASP A 238 -12.02 -4.88 28.32
CA ASP A 238 -11.16 -5.31 29.43
C ASP A 238 -11.66 -4.81 30.79
N ALA A 239 -12.03 -3.53 30.87
CA ALA A 239 -12.56 -2.94 32.08
C ALA A 239 -13.89 -3.55 32.50
N ALA A 240 -14.77 -3.85 31.54
CA ALA A 240 -16.05 -4.52 31.79
C ALA A 240 -15.84 -5.95 32.33
N ALA A 241 -14.90 -6.70 31.77
CA ALA A 241 -14.53 -8.02 32.27
C ALA A 241 -13.95 -7.96 33.69
N ALA A 242 -13.09 -6.97 33.96
CA ALA A 242 -12.51 -6.76 35.30
C ALA A 242 -13.57 -6.39 36.34
N ALA A 243 -14.57 -5.58 35.99
CA ALA A 243 -15.68 -5.24 36.87
C ALA A 243 -16.58 -6.45 37.17
N ALA A 244 -16.83 -7.32 36.18
CA ALA A 244 -17.60 -8.54 36.35
C ALA A 244 -16.89 -9.61 37.21
N ALA A 245 -15.56 -9.56 37.29
CA ALA A 245 -14.75 -10.47 38.11
C ALA A 245 -14.64 -10.03 39.58
N GLN A 246 -15.14 -8.84 39.96
CA GLN A 246 -15.13 -8.41 41.36
C GLN A 246 -16.15 -9.23 42.17
N PRO A 247 -15.74 -9.82 43.31
CA PRO A 247 -16.67 -10.52 44.17
C PRO A 247 -17.75 -9.55 44.65
N ALA A 248 -19.02 -9.98 44.59
CA ALA A 248 -20.12 -9.22 45.20
C ALA A 248 -19.77 -8.93 46.67
N PRO A 249 -20.00 -7.69 47.16
CA PRO A 249 -19.80 -7.39 48.57
C PRO A 249 -20.62 -8.39 49.39
N PRO A 250 -20.07 -8.91 50.52
CA PRO A 250 -20.78 -9.89 51.32
C PRO A 250 -22.15 -9.32 51.69
N ALA A 251 -23.21 -10.03 51.32
CA ALA A 251 -24.56 -9.70 51.71
C ALA A 251 -24.60 -9.65 53.24
N GLU A 252 -24.81 -8.47 53.81
CA GLU A 252 -25.07 -8.34 55.24
C GLU A 252 -26.32 -9.16 55.56
N VAL A 253 -26.10 -10.27 56.25
CA VAL A 253 -27.16 -11.14 56.75
C VAL A 253 -27.92 -10.35 57.81
N PHE A 254 -29.06 -9.76 57.43
CA PHE A 254 -29.97 -9.14 58.37
C PHE A 254 -30.65 -10.24 59.20
N MET A 255 -30.11 -10.52 60.38
CA MET A 255 -30.75 -11.41 61.37
C MET A 255 -32.00 -10.72 61.96
N PRO A 256 -33.19 -11.34 61.94
CA PRO A 256 -34.35 -10.83 62.65
C PRO A 256 -34.33 -11.39 64.08
N GLY A 257 -34.26 -10.52 65.07
CA GLY A 257 -34.64 -10.88 66.44
C GLY A 257 -33.85 -10.21 67.55
N ALA A 258 -34.41 -9.13 68.10
CA ALA A 258 -34.56 -8.92 69.55
C ALA A 258 -35.26 -7.56 69.78
N ALA A 259 -36.48 -7.60 70.32
CA ALA A 259 -37.10 -6.43 70.93
C ALA A 259 -36.36 -6.07 72.24
N PRO A 260 -36.39 -4.79 72.68
CA PRO A 260 -37.31 -4.51 73.78
C PRO A 260 -38.01 -3.12 73.76
N VAL A 261 -39.29 -3.17 74.17
CA VAL A 261 -40.04 -2.29 75.09
C VAL A 261 -39.97 -0.75 74.96
N GLN A 262 -41.19 -0.21 74.81
CA GLN A 262 -41.63 1.20 74.78
C GLN A 262 -41.16 2.09 75.94
N ARG A 263 -40.98 3.39 75.65
CA ARG A 263 -41.54 4.48 76.45
C ARG A 263 -41.82 5.72 75.58
N ALA A 264 -43.09 6.11 75.51
CA ALA A 264 -43.58 7.44 75.12
C ALA A 264 -44.27 8.05 76.37
N PRO A 265 -44.55 9.37 76.50
CA PRO A 265 -44.81 10.31 75.41
C PRO A 265 -44.28 11.76 75.58
N SER A 266 -44.50 12.54 74.52
CA SER A 266 -44.66 14.01 74.44
C SER A 266 -43.55 14.73 73.67
N GLN A 267 -43.80 15.02 72.38
CA GLN A 267 -44.02 16.38 71.86
C GLN A 267 -44.12 16.34 70.31
N GLU A 268 -45.25 16.80 69.79
CA GLU A 268 -45.42 17.30 68.41
C GLU A 268 -45.36 18.85 68.46
N PRO A 269 -45.28 19.59 67.34
CA PRO A 269 -44.85 19.22 65.97
C PRO A 269 -43.99 20.33 65.30
N THR A 270 -42.98 20.00 64.49
CA THR A 270 -42.69 20.81 63.27
C THR A 270 -41.78 20.11 62.27
N ALA A 271 -42.12 20.31 60.99
CA ALA A 271 -41.24 20.30 59.81
C ALA A 271 -40.78 18.95 59.22
N GLN A 272 -41.56 18.51 58.22
CA GLN A 272 -41.11 18.03 56.90
C GLN A 272 -39.60 17.92 56.68
N ARG A 273 -39.11 16.68 56.46
CA ARG A 273 -38.20 16.40 55.32
C ARG A 273 -38.27 14.93 54.90
N ALA A 274 -38.48 14.77 53.59
CA ALA A 274 -38.56 13.53 52.83
C ALA A 274 -37.29 12.64 52.95
N PRO A 275 -37.40 11.33 52.62
CA PRO A 275 -36.30 10.39 52.67
C PRO A 275 -35.22 10.72 51.64
N SER A 276 -33.96 10.77 52.07
CA SER A 276 -32.80 10.86 51.17
C SER A 276 -32.40 9.45 50.73
N ALA A 277 -32.80 9.09 49.51
CA ALA A 277 -32.20 7.98 48.77
C ALA A 277 -30.92 8.47 48.05
N PRO A 278 -29.81 7.72 48.05
CA PRO A 278 -28.72 7.95 47.12
C PRO A 278 -28.81 6.92 45.99
N THR A 279 -29.57 7.23 44.95
CA THR A 279 -29.51 6.48 43.67
C THR A 279 -29.64 7.48 42.52
N ALA A 280 -28.55 8.18 42.21
CA ALA A 280 -28.53 9.15 41.11
C ALA A 280 -27.23 9.16 40.30
N SER A 281 -26.39 8.12 40.38
CA SER A 281 -25.13 8.07 39.63
C SER A 281 -25.17 7.13 38.41
N VAL A 282 -26.06 6.14 38.36
CA VAL A 282 -26.09 5.16 37.24
C VAL A 282 -26.91 5.64 36.03
N THR A 283 -27.90 6.51 36.24
CA THR A 283 -28.77 7.03 35.15
C THR A 283 -28.15 8.20 34.38
N GLN A 284 -27.16 8.90 34.94
CA GLN A 284 -26.49 10.01 34.26
C GLN A 284 -25.48 9.54 33.19
N ASP A 285 -24.78 8.43 33.44
CA ASP A 285 -23.84 7.83 32.47
C ASP A 285 -24.53 7.20 31.26
N ALA A 286 -25.67 6.53 31.45
CA ALA A 286 -26.43 5.96 30.33
C ALA A 286 -26.96 7.05 29.37
N GLY A 287 -27.38 8.20 29.91
CA GLY A 287 -27.80 9.34 29.11
C GLY A 287 -26.64 10.05 28.40
N ALA A 288 -25.42 10.01 28.95
CA ALA A 288 -24.23 10.52 28.29
C ALA A 288 -23.79 9.60 27.14
N ALA A 289 -23.74 8.29 27.37
CA ALA A 289 -23.41 7.30 26.34
C ALA A 289 -24.37 7.33 25.14
N GLN A 290 -25.68 7.48 25.38
CA GLN A 290 -26.68 7.64 24.32
C GLN A 290 -26.45 8.90 23.49
N ARG A 291 -26.10 10.02 24.14
CA ARG A 291 -25.81 11.31 23.49
C ARG A 291 -24.55 11.24 22.63
N THR A 292 -23.49 10.61 23.14
CA THR A 292 -22.27 10.37 22.38
C THR A 292 -22.52 9.46 21.18
N SER A 293 -23.33 8.40 21.32
CA SER A 293 -23.75 7.54 20.19
C SER A 293 -24.46 8.34 19.10
N MET A 294 -25.45 9.17 19.46
CA MET A 294 -26.13 10.03 18.50
C MET A 294 -25.19 11.04 17.82
N ALA A 295 -24.28 11.66 18.59
CA ALA A 295 -23.28 12.57 18.04
C ALA A 295 -22.35 11.87 17.03
N THR A 296 -21.94 10.63 17.29
CA THR A 296 -21.11 9.86 16.34
C THR A 296 -21.82 9.53 15.04
N MET A 297 -23.14 9.29 15.06
CA MET A 297 -23.91 9.08 13.82
C MET A 297 -23.96 10.36 12.98
N PHE A 298 -24.23 11.50 13.61
CA PHE A 298 -24.21 12.79 12.91
C PHE A 298 -22.83 13.14 12.34
N LEU A 299 -21.74 12.77 13.03
CA LEU A 299 -20.38 12.96 12.51
C LEU A 299 -20.10 12.09 11.28
N ARG A 300 -20.62 10.86 11.23
CA ARG A 300 -20.55 10.00 10.03
C ARG A 300 -21.33 10.60 8.86
N ASP A 301 -22.53 11.11 9.12
CA ASP A 301 -23.35 11.76 8.08
C ASP A 301 -22.65 13.03 7.55
N ALA A 302 -21.99 13.78 8.43
CA ALA A 302 -21.18 14.94 8.05
C ALA A 302 -20.01 14.55 7.13
N GLU A 303 -19.31 13.46 7.44
CA GLU A 303 -18.22 12.93 6.60
C GLU A 303 -18.75 12.47 5.23
N GLN A 304 -19.88 11.78 5.20
CA GLN A 304 -20.51 11.35 3.95
C GLN A 304 -20.98 12.53 3.09
N ALA A 305 -21.51 13.59 3.71
CA ALA A 305 -21.89 14.82 3.01
C ALA A 305 -20.65 15.57 2.46
N LEU A 306 -19.53 15.55 3.19
CA LEU A 306 -18.25 16.11 2.76
C LEU A 306 -17.72 15.39 1.51
N LEU A 307 -17.81 14.05 1.47
CA LEU A 307 -17.45 13.26 0.29
C LEU A 307 -18.31 13.58 -0.93
N GLN A 308 -19.59 13.91 -0.71
CA GLN A 308 -20.53 14.33 -1.75
C GLN A 308 -20.38 15.81 -2.15
N ARG A 309 -19.38 16.53 -1.62
CA ARG A 309 -19.18 17.98 -1.81
C ARG A 309 -20.38 18.84 -1.35
N LYS A 310 -21.23 18.30 -0.46
CA LYS A 310 -22.38 19.00 0.14
C LYS A 310 -21.97 19.66 1.45
N PHE A 311 -21.21 20.75 1.35
CA PHE A 311 -20.61 21.41 2.52
C PHE A 311 -21.63 21.99 3.49
N ASP A 312 -22.76 22.52 3.01
CA ASP A 312 -23.82 23.07 3.89
C ASP A 312 -24.55 21.98 4.68
N ALA A 313 -24.78 20.81 4.06
CA ALA A 313 -25.32 19.65 4.75
C ALA A 313 -24.34 19.14 5.81
N ALA A 314 -23.04 19.06 5.48
CA ALA A 314 -22.00 18.68 6.42
C ALA A 314 -21.94 19.61 7.64
N LYS A 315 -22.04 20.94 7.45
CA LYS A 315 -22.11 21.92 8.56
C LYS A 315 -23.33 21.68 9.45
N THR A 316 -24.48 21.41 8.85
CA THR A 316 -25.74 21.14 9.57
C THR A 316 -25.64 19.87 10.42
N TYR A 317 -25.00 18.82 9.90
CA TYR A 317 -24.77 17.58 10.65
C TYR A 317 -23.80 17.79 11.82
N VAL A 318 -22.71 18.54 11.63
CA VAL A 318 -21.79 18.88 12.73
C VAL A 318 -22.50 19.71 13.81
N GLU A 319 -23.38 20.64 13.43
CA GLU A 319 -24.14 21.42 14.40
C GLU A 319 -25.19 20.58 15.16
N SER A 320 -25.79 19.59 14.49
CA SER A 320 -26.66 18.60 15.12
C SER A 320 -25.88 17.72 16.10
N ALA A 321 -24.67 17.28 15.72
CA ALA A 321 -23.77 16.56 16.60
C ALA A 321 -23.36 17.38 17.83
N ARG A 322 -23.12 18.68 17.67
CA ARG A 322 -22.78 19.61 18.77
C ARG A 322 -23.93 19.81 19.76
N ARG A 323 -25.18 19.79 19.28
CA ARG A 323 -26.36 19.84 20.15
C ARG A 323 -26.54 18.54 20.95
N ALA A 324 -26.15 17.41 20.35
CA ALA A 324 -26.20 16.11 21.02
C ALA A 324 -25.07 15.96 22.07
N ASP A 325 -23.85 16.34 21.72
CA ASP A 325 -22.68 16.27 22.59
C ASP A 325 -21.77 17.52 22.44
N PRO A 326 -21.95 18.54 23.30
CA PRO A 326 -21.19 19.79 23.21
C PRO A 326 -19.72 19.66 23.61
N ASN A 327 -19.31 18.57 24.28
CA ASN A 327 -17.95 18.37 24.77
C ASN A 327 -17.10 17.46 23.86
N ASN A 328 -17.60 17.10 22.67
CA ASN A 328 -16.89 16.20 21.77
C ASN A 328 -15.72 16.92 21.04
N PRO A 329 -14.47 16.46 21.21
CA PRO A 329 -13.29 17.09 20.60
C PRO A 329 -13.24 16.96 19.06
N GLN A 330 -13.99 16.01 18.47
CA GLN A 330 -14.00 15.79 17.03
C GLN A 330 -14.76 16.89 16.27
N LEU A 331 -15.68 17.60 16.93
CA LEU A 331 -16.52 18.63 16.31
C LEU A 331 -15.70 19.77 15.71
N ASP A 332 -14.72 20.28 16.47
CA ASP A 332 -13.87 21.39 16.02
C ASP A 332 -12.99 20.96 14.84
N SER A 333 -12.42 19.75 14.91
CA SER A 333 -11.61 19.20 13.82
C SER A 333 -12.41 19.00 12.53
N MET A 334 -13.63 18.48 12.62
CA MET A 334 -14.51 18.24 11.48
C MET A 334 -14.98 19.56 10.85
N MET A 335 -15.31 20.55 11.67
CA MET A 335 -15.70 21.86 11.17
C MET A 335 -14.55 22.57 10.42
N GLN A 336 -13.32 22.41 10.90
CA GLN A 336 -12.13 22.94 10.25
C GLN A 336 -11.86 22.24 8.91
N GLN A 337 -12.00 20.91 8.88
CA GLN A 337 -11.89 20.11 7.65
C GLN A 337 -12.91 20.51 6.58
N ILE A 338 -14.18 20.74 6.97
CA ILE A 338 -15.23 21.20 6.05
C ILE A 338 -14.82 22.54 5.41
N ARG A 339 -14.37 23.51 6.22
CA ARG A 339 -13.95 24.84 5.72
C ARG A 339 -12.74 24.76 4.80
N ASP A 340 -11.76 23.91 5.13
CA ASP A 340 -10.56 23.73 4.30
C ASP A 340 -10.90 23.12 2.94
N ARG A 341 -11.76 22.09 2.94
CA ARG A 341 -12.23 21.40 1.72
C ARG A 341 -13.08 22.31 0.84
N GLU A 342 -13.95 23.12 1.45
CA GLU A 342 -14.76 24.13 0.77
C GLU A 342 -13.88 25.19 0.09
N ARG A 343 -12.85 25.69 0.79
CA ARG A 343 -11.87 26.63 0.22
C ARG A 343 -11.07 26.04 -0.94
N GLN A 344 -10.64 24.78 -0.82
CA GLN A 344 -9.94 24.09 -1.91
C GLN A 344 -10.84 23.94 -3.14
N MET A 345 -12.10 23.58 -2.95
CA MET A 345 -13.05 23.44 -4.05
C MET A 345 -13.31 24.79 -4.74
N LEU A 346 -13.51 25.86 -3.97
CA LEU A 346 -13.63 27.23 -4.50
C LEU A 346 -12.39 27.65 -5.29
N GLN A 347 -11.19 27.26 -4.88
CA GLN A 347 -9.94 27.53 -5.61
C GLN A 347 -9.84 26.71 -6.90
N GLU A 348 -10.28 25.45 -6.90
CA GLU A 348 -10.34 24.61 -8.10
C GLU A 348 -11.35 25.15 -9.13
N GLU A 349 -12.52 25.62 -8.70
CA GLU A 349 -13.53 26.20 -9.59
C GLU A 349 -13.15 27.60 -10.11
N THR A 350 -12.40 28.40 -9.32
CA THR A 350 -11.93 29.73 -9.74
C THR A 350 -10.64 29.69 -10.55
N THR A 351 -9.87 28.61 -10.45
CA THR A 351 -8.69 28.35 -11.31
C THR A 351 -9.14 27.76 -12.65
N ILE A 352 -9.90 28.55 -13.41
CA ILE A 352 -10.20 28.23 -14.81
C ILE A 352 -8.95 28.52 -15.64
N ARG A 353 -8.50 27.51 -16.39
CA ARG A 353 -7.46 27.58 -17.43
C ARG A 353 -8.03 28.10 -18.75
#